data_AF-M5BX53-F1
#
_entry.id   AF-M5BX53-F1
#
_cell.length_a   1.000
_cell.length_b   1.000
_cell.length_c   1.000
_cell.angle_alpha   90.00
_cell.angle_beta   90.00
_cell.angle_gamma   90.00
#
_symmetry.space_group_name_H-M   'P 1'
#
loop_
_entity.id
_entity.type
_entity.pdbx_description
1 polymer ?
#
loop_
_entity_poly.entity_id
_entity_poly.type
_entity_poly.pdbx_seq_one_letter_code
_entity_poly.pdbx_strand_id
1 'polypeptide(L)'
;MSSESIKDNILFGSPFDEGRYQSTLEACALGPDLALFDGGDETEIGEKGVSLSGGQKARIALAHAVYARTQFVVLDDVLSAVDSHTAEHIVQRCLRGPLPKNRTVVLVTHHVDLVTSAAGWLVQLDEGQIKAQGTPQQLRESGAFLQKLESDAHNYAEQEAIDSSGTATNTKVEKEKKSTKKLVEDEARSIGSVTVEVYRTYISAGSYWLFGLLVLFLALGQTVQLLQKFWIKYWGESYNNRVKFSAFSRNWFDFGFPPPSHNVVPYLSVYLIIQTTISLISVLSQAPDIWATLRASRALYEKMLHSVMRSPSRFFDKTPSGRILNRFSQDIDTIDNGIQIFMVHALTQALTIIIAVGTIVYAVPYFIFPAILIAYLHVWLSGGYVSVSRNLRRIESTTRSPIVASFSELLAGIVTGEHWDYC
;
A
#
# COMPACT_ATOMS: atom_id res chain seq x y z
N MET A 1 12.51 -14.37 -2.65
CA MET A 1 13.12 -13.69 -1.49
C MET A 1 12.04 -12.92 -0.77
N SER A 2 11.80 -13.29 0.49
CA SER A 2 10.85 -12.62 1.39
C SER A 2 11.45 -11.31 1.89
N SER A 3 10.60 -10.44 2.44
CA SER A 3 11.03 -9.16 3.06
C SER A 3 11.76 -9.32 4.40
N GLU A 4 11.96 -10.56 4.86
CA GLU A 4 12.60 -10.92 6.14
C GLU A 4 14.14 -10.73 6.11
N SER A 5 14.83 -11.20 7.16
CA SER A 5 16.28 -11.09 7.28
C SER A 5 17.04 -11.93 6.23
N ILE A 6 18.32 -11.63 6.01
CA ILE A 6 19.19 -12.47 5.16
C ILE A 6 19.22 -13.91 5.68
N LYS A 7 19.33 -14.07 7.00
CA LYS A 7 19.30 -15.37 7.66
C LYS A 7 18.01 -16.14 7.36
N ASP A 8 16.85 -15.51 7.51
CA ASP A 8 15.56 -16.16 7.26
C ASP A 8 15.39 -16.55 5.78
N ASN A 9 15.91 -15.73 4.86
CA ASN A 9 15.92 -16.04 3.43
C ASN A 9 16.82 -17.23 3.07
N ILE A 10 17.92 -17.46 3.79
CA ILE A 10 18.83 -18.60 3.60
C ILE A 10 18.25 -19.88 4.24
N LEU A 11 17.65 -19.76 5.44
CA LEU A 11 17.07 -20.90 6.15
C LEU A 11 15.77 -21.37 5.50
N PHE A 12 14.92 -20.41 5.10
CA PHE A 12 13.65 -20.65 4.43
C PHE A 12 12.80 -21.74 5.11
N GLY A 13 12.63 -21.62 6.43
CA GLY A 13 11.87 -22.58 7.26
C GLY A 13 12.63 -23.87 7.63
N SER A 14 13.85 -24.09 7.12
CA SER A 14 14.71 -25.20 7.54
C SER A 14 15.26 -24.98 8.96
N PRO A 15 15.52 -26.06 9.73
CA PRO A 15 16.11 -25.93 11.06
C PRO A 15 17.48 -25.26 11.00
N PHE A 16 17.74 -24.36 11.95
CA PHE A 16 19.02 -23.67 12.08
C PHE A 16 20.11 -24.61 12.60
N ASP A 17 21.19 -24.76 11.83
CA ASP A 17 22.36 -25.56 12.14
C ASP A 17 23.60 -24.68 11.95
N GLU A 18 24.16 -24.21 13.06
CA GLU A 18 25.27 -23.25 13.09
C GLU A 18 26.46 -23.68 12.21
N GLY A 19 26.85 -24.96 12.31
CA GLY A 19 28.02 -25.46 11.59
C GLY A 19 27.80 -25.50 10.08
N ARG A 20 26.61 -25.93 9.65
CA ARG A 20 26.23 -25.94 8.23
C ARG A 20 26.03 -24.52 7.70
N TYR A 21 25.38 -23.66 8.48
CA TYR A 21 25.09 -22.28 8.09
C TYR A 21 26.39 -21.51 7.84
N GLN A 22 27.35 -21.58 8.78
CA GLN A 22 28.66 -20.95 8.62
C GLN A 22 29.42 -21.51 7.40
N SER A 23 29.39 -22.83 7.21
CA SER A 23 29.99 -23.47 6.03
C SER A 23 29.36 -22.98 4.72
N THR A 24 28.04 -22.76 4.69
CA THR A 24 27.33 -22.23 3.51
C THR A 24 27.72 -20.78 3.24
N LEU A 25 27.78 -19.93 4.28
CA LEU A 25 28.18 -18.53 4.14
C LEU A 25 29.59 -18.39 3.57
N GLU A 26 30.52 -19.21 4.07
CA GLU A 26 31.89 -19.26 3.57
C GLU A 26 31.93 -19.77 2.13
N ALA A 27 31.26 -20.90 1.83
CA ALA A 27 31.26 -21.49 0.49
C ALA A 27 30.69 -20.55 -0.58
N CYS A 28 29.66 -19.77 -0.24
CA CYS A 28 29.01 -18.81 -1.14
C CYS A 28 29.69 -17.43 -1.14
N ALA A 29 30.84 -17.27 -0.48
CA ALA A 29 31.58 -16.01 -0.39
C ALA A 29 30.75 -14.83 0.17
N LEU A 30 29.80 -15.09 1.07
CA LEU A 30 28.92 -14.05 1.65
C LEU A 30 29.56 -13.30 2.83
N GLY A 31 30.67 -13.80 3.38
CA GLY A 31 31.34 -13.20 4.54
C GLY A 31 31.68 -11.71 4.38
N PRO A 32 32.33 -11.27 3.29
CA PRO A 32 32.62 -9.86 3.05
C PRO A 32 31.37 -8.99 2.94
N ASP A 33 30.29 -9.48 2.32
CA ASP A 33 29.04 -8.73 2.19
C ASP A 33 28.33 -8.58 3.53
N LEU A 34 28.29 -9.65 4.33
CA LEU A 34 27.70 -9.60 5.67
C LEU A 34 28.44 -8.63 6.60
N ALA A 35 29.75 -8.49 6.45
CA ALA A 35 30.55 -7.53 7.21
C ALA A 35 30.25 -6.06 6.84
N LEU A 36 29.72 -5.80 5.63
CA LEU A 36 29.34 -4.47 5.18
C LEU A 36 27.96 -4.04 5.69
N PHE A 37 27.09 -4.98 6.08
CA PHE A 37 25.77 -4.66 6.61
C PHE A 37 25.83 -4.30 8.09
N ASP A 38 25.17 -3.19 8.47
CA ASP A 38 25.07 -2.72 9.87
C ASP A 38 24.53 -3.81 10.83
N GLY A 39 23.66 -4.69 10.34
CA GLY A 39 23.03 -5.79 11.10
C GLY A 39 23.60 -7.18 10.82
N GLY A 40 24.65 -7.30 10.00
CA GLY A 40 25.13 -8.60 9.54
C GLY A 40 24.05 -9.40 8.82
N ASP A 41 23.85 -10.65 9.20
CA ASP A 41 22.85 -11.56 8.64
C ASP A 41 21.41 -11.34 9.16
N GLU A 42 21.23 -10.56 10.23
CA GLU A 42 19.92 -10.11 10.72
C GLU A 42 19.37 -8.91 9.93
N THR A 43 20.10 -8.43 8.92
CA THR A 43 19.70 -7.28 8.11
C THR A 43 18.47 -7.62 7.26
N GLU A 44 17.42 -6.80 7.35
CA GLU A 44 16.20 -6.93 6.54
C GLU A 44 16.48 -6.54 5.07
N ILE A 45 16.22 -7.45 4.14
CA ILE A 45 16.53 -7.27 2.72
C ILE A 45 15.51 -6.34 2.02
N GLY A 46 14.30 -6.21 2.57
CA GLY A 46 13.19 -5.47 1.98
C GLY A 46 12.53 -6.20 0.80
N GLU A 47 11.37 -5.71 0.36
CA GLU A 47 10.54 -6.34 -0.67
C GLU A 47 11.35 -6.56 -1.99
N LYS A 48 11.42 -7.79 -2.51
CA LYS A 48 12.25 -8.19 -3.68
C LYS A 48 13.76 -7.89 -3.57
N GLY A 49 14.24 -7.61 -2.36
CA GLY A 49 15.64 -7.29 -2.09
C GLY A 49 16.21 -6.09 -2.80
N VAL A 50 15.43 -5.02 -2.94
CA VAL A 50 15.90 -3.77 -3.58
C VAL A 50 17.23 -3.27 -2.97
N SER A 51 17.50 -3.57 -1.70
CA SER A 51 18.73 -3.17 -1.01
C SER A 51 20.01 -3.90 -1.45
N LEU A 52 19.91 -4.99 -2.22
CA LEU A 52 21.03 -5.86 -2.58
C LEU A 52 21.47 -5.68 -4.04
N SER A 53 22.78 -5.78 -4.29
CA SER A 53 23.32 -5.86 -5.66
C SER A 53 22.91 -7.17 -6.35
N GLY A 54 22.96 -7.22 -7.69
CA GLY A 54 22.63 -8.44 -8.45
C GLY A 54 23.45 -9.67 -8.01
N GLY A 55 24.76 -9.50 -7.84
CA GLY A 55 25.65 -10.56 -7.36
C GLY A 55 25.41 -10.97 -5.91
N GLN A 56 24.95 -10.06 -5.04
CA GLN A 56 24.53 -10.41 -3.68
C GLN A 56 23.25 -11.23 -3.67
N LYS A 57 22.25 -10.85 -4.49
CA LYS A 57 21.02 -11.63 -4.64
C LYS A 57 21.30 -13.04 -5.15
N ALA A 58 22.14 -13.16 -6.17
CA ALA A 58 22.54 -14.46 -6.72
C ALA A 58 23.21 -15.34 -5.66
N ARG A 59 24.12 -14.78 -4.86
CA ARG A 59 24.82 -15.54 -3.80
C ARG A 59 23.92 -15.93 -2.63
N ILE A 60 22.97 -15.10 -2.23
CA ILE A 60 21.99 -15.46 -1.19
C ILE A 60 21.03 -16.54 -1.71
N ALA A 61 20.58 -16.46 -2.97
CA ALA A 61 19.77 -17.50 -3.60
C ALA A 61 20.54 -18.83 -3.71
N LEU A 62 21.82 -18.79 -4.07
CA LEU A 62 22.70 -19.95 -4.07
C LEU A 62 22.87 -20.53 -2.65
N ALA A 63 23.10 -19.68 -1.66
CA ALA A 63 23.24 -20.08 -0.26
C ALA A 63 21.99 -20.80 0.26
N HIS A 64 20.79 -20.30 -0.08
CA HIS A 64 19.54 -20.99 0.20
C HIS A 64 19.54 -22.40 -0.43
N ALA A 65 19.75 -22.51 -1.75
CA ALA A 65 19.69 -23.79 -2.47
C ALA A 65 20.67 -24.83 -1.91
N VAL A 66 21.86 -24.38 -1.51
CA VAL A 66 22.92 -25.23 -0.96
C VAL A 66 22.67 -25.58 0.51
N TYR A 67 22.15 -24.64 1.31
CA TYR A 67 21.82 -24.86 2.72
C TYR A 67 20.74 -25.93 2.88
N ALA A 68 19.72 -25.87 2.02
CA ALA A 68 18.63 -26.85 2.05
C ALA A 68 19.13 -28.29 1.93
N ARG A 69 18.42 -29.22 2.59
CA ARG A 69 18.77 -30.64 2.66
C ARG A 69 18.05 -31.46 1.59
N THR A 70 18.16 -31.06 0.32
CA THR A 70 17.53 -31.77 -0.81
C THR A 70 18.47 -32.76 -1.49
N GLN A 71 17.95 -33.81 -2.11
CA GLN A 71 18.78 -34.75 -2.90
C GLN A 71 19.21 -34.17 -4.25
N PHE A 72 18.36 -33.32 -4.84
CA PHE A 72 18.58 -32.67 -6.13
C PHE A 72 18.67 -31.16 -5.95
N VAL A 73 19.61 -30.53 -6.64
CA VAL A 73 19.79 -29.08 -6.67
C VAL A 73 19.86 -28.63 -8.12
N VAL A 74 18.93 -27.77 -8.52
CA VAL A 74 18.93 -27.16 -9.85
C VAL A 74 19.38 -25.72 -9.69
N LEU A 75 20.43 -25.36 -10.42
CA LEU A 75 21.02 -24.03 -10.41
C LEU A 75 20.92 -23.45 -11.83
N ASP A 76 20.21 -22.34 -11.98
CA ASP A 76 20.03 -21.66 -13.26
C ASP A 76 20.88 -20.39 -13.29
N ASP A 77 22.02 -20.49 -13.98
CA ASP A 77 22.99 -19.44 -14.27
C ASP A 77 23.40 -18.55 -13.08
N VAL A 78 23.63 -19.18 -11.93
CA VAL A 78 23.97 -18.53 -10.66
C VAL A 78 25.30 -17.77 -10.65
N LEU A 79 26.15 -17.96 -11.66
CA LEU A 79 27.48 -17.33 -11.78
C LEU A 79 27.49 -16.06 -12.64
N SER A 80 26.41 -15.77 -13.37
CA SER A 80 26.33 -14.67 -14.34
C SER A 80 26.47 -13.27 -13.73
N ALA A 81 26.03 -13.10 -12.48
CA ALA A 81 25.97 -11.80 -11.81
C ALA A 81 27.12 -11.56 -10.81
N VAL A 82 28.12 -12.45 -10.76
CA VAL A 82 29.27 -12.37 -9.85
C VAL A 82 30.57 -12.14 -10.63
N ASP A 83 31.53 -11.44 -10.01
CA ASP A 83 32.85 -11.22 -10.60
C ASP A 83 33.62 -12.55 -10.75
N SER A 84 34.62 -12.56 -11.64
CA SER A 84 35.39 -13.76 -11.99
C SER A 84 36.08 -14.42 -10.80
N HIS A 85 36.62 -13.63 -9.86
CA HIS A 85 37.27 -14.15 -8.66
C HIS A 85 36.28 -14.81 -7.70
N THR A 86 35.13 -14.16 -7.45
CA THR A 86 34.05 -14.71 -6.64
C THR A 86 33.44 -15.96 -7.29
N ALA A 87 33.28 -15.97 -8.62
CA ALA A 87 32.79 -17.12 -9.36
C ALA A 87 33.72 -18.33 -9.18
N GLU A 88 35.03 -18.14 -9.33
CA GLU A 88 36.02 -19.20 -9.12
C GLU A 88 35.98 -19.73 -7.68
N HIS A 89 35.88 -18.84 -6.69
CA HIS A 89 35.74 -19.23 -5.28
C HIS A 89 34.49 -20.09 -5.06
N ILE A 90 33.34 -19.69 -5.61
CA ILE A 90 32.09 -20.44 -5.52
C ILE A 90 32.24 -21.83 -6.15
N VAL A 91 32.85 -21.92 -7.34
CA VAL A 91 33.06 -23.23 -7.99
C VAL A 91 33.94 -24.14 -7.12
N GLN A 92 35.05 -23.63 -6.59
CA GLN A 92 36.00 -24.41 -5.82
C GLN A 92 35.48 -24.79 -4.42
N ARG A 93 34.83 -23.87 -3.71
CA ARG A 93 34.41 -24.06 -2.31
C ARG A 93 32.98 -24.51 -2.16
N CYS A 94 32.07 -24.08 -3.04
CA CYS A 94 30.67 -24.46 -2.99
C CYS A 94 30.40 -25.69 -3.84
N LEU A 95 30.61 -25.63 -5.16
CA LEU A 95 30.23 -26.71 -6.07
C LEU A 95 31.11 -27.96 -5.93
N ARG A 96 32.41 -27.81 -5.68
CA ARG A 96 33.34 -28.92 -5.39
C ARG A 96 33.49 -29.21 -3.90
N GLY A 97 32.84 -28.42 -3.05
CA GLY A 97 32.96 -28.49 -1.60
C GLY A 97 32.27 -29.69 -0.97
N PRO A 98 32.26 -29.75 0.38
CA PRO A 98 31.59 -30.81 1.12
C PRO A 98 30.06 -30.69 1.14
N LEU A 99 29.50 -29.49 0.90
CA LEU A 99 28.07 -29.20 0.98
C LEU A 99 27.20 -29.92 -0.07
N PRO A 100 27.61 -30.02 -1.35
CA PRO A 100 26.90 -30.80 -2.37
C PRO A 100 27.23 -32.30 -2.36
N LYS A 101 28.07 -32.78 -1.43
CA LYS A 101 28.46 -34.19 -1.40
C LYS A 101 27.24 -35.10 -1.20
N ASN A 102 27.15 -36.17 -1.99
CA ASN A 102 25.99 -37.09 -2.06
C ASN A 102 24.68 -36.44 -2.55
N ARG A 103 24.76 -35.34 -3.31
CA ARG A 103 23.61 -34.69 -3.97
C ARG A 103 23.85 -34.63 -5.47
N THR A 104 22.77 -34.66 -6.24
CA THR A 104 22.82 -34.43 -7.68
C THR A 104 22.64 -32.94 -7.94
N VAL A 105 23.67 -32.29 -8.47
CA VAL A 105 23.63 -30.85 -8.81
C VAL A 105 23.57 -30.71 -10.33
N VAL A 106 22.50 -30.09 -10.82
CA VAL A 106 22.32 -29.72 -12.23
C VAL A 106 22.55 -28.22 -12.33
N LEU A 107 23.59 -27.81 -13.05
CA LEU A 107 23.92 -26.40 -13.27
C LEU A 107 23.74 -26.08 -14.76
N VAL A 108 22.89 -25.10 -15.04
CA VAL A 108 22.78 -24.46 -16.35
C VAL A 108 23.64 -23.20 -16.30
N THR A 109 24.60 -23.05 -17.20
CA THR A 109 25.42 -21.83 -17.26
C THR A 109 26.02 -21.61 -18.64
N HIS A 110 26.30 -20.34 -18.95
CA HIS A 110 27.10 -19.95 -20.11
C HIS A 110 28.61 -19.89 -19.81
N HIS A 111 29.03 -19.93 -18.54
CA HIS A 111 30.43 -19.90 -18.10
C HIS A 111 31.07 -21.28 -18.05
N VAL A 112 31.14 -21.93 -19.21
CA VAL A 112 31.56 -23.32 -19.35
C VAL A 112 32.97 -23.57 -18.82
N ASP A 113 33.94 -22.70 -19.09
CA ASP A 113 35.35 -22.90 -18.73
C ASP A 113 35.57 -23.03 -17.23
N LEU A 114 34.87 -22.19 -16.45
CA LEU A 114 34.93 -22.17 -14.99
C LEU A 114 34.43 -23.49 -14.39
N VAL A 115 33.34 -24.04 -14.93
CA VAL A 115 32.64 -25.19 -14.33
C VAL A 115 33.07 -26.54 -14.91
N THR A 116 33.71 -26.57 -16.07
CA THR A 116 34.13 -27.81 -16.75
C THR A 116 35.02 -28.68 -15.86
N SER A 117 35.86 -28.05 -15.02
CA SER A 117 36.76 -28.77 -14.10
C SER A 117 36.03 -29.46 -12.94
N ALA A 118 34.80 -29.03 -12.63
CA ALA A 118 33.96 -29.54 -11.55
C ALA A 118 32.86 -30.50 -12.05
N ALA A 119 32.52 -30.43 -13.34
CA ALA A 119 31.44 -31.22 -13.93
C ALA A 119 31.83 -32.69 -14.12
N GLY A 120 30.96 -33.61 -13.68
CA GLY A 120 31.09 -35.04 -14.01
C GLY A 120 30.51 -35.40 -15.37
N TRP A 121 29.49 -34.65 -15.81
CA TRP A 121 28.77 -34.86 -17.07
C TRP A 121 28.37 -33.50 -17.64
N LEU A 122 28.48 -33.33 -18.95
CA LEU A 122 28.14 -32.11 -19.67
C LEU A 122 27.10 -32.42 -20.74
N VAL A 123 26.16 -31.49 -20.92
CA VAL A 123 25.12 -31.56 -21.95
C VAL A 123 25.07 -30.21 -22.64
N GLN A 124 25.23 -30.21 -23.96
CA GLN A 124 25.09 -29.03 -24.81
C GLN A 124 23.72 -29.05 -25.47
N LEU A 125 22.94 -28.00 -25.20
CA LEU A 125 21.65 -27.77 -25.82
C LEU A 125 21.80 -26.73 -26.94
N ASP A 126 21.17 -26.99 -28.09
CA ASP A 126 21.11 -26.09 -29.24
C ASP A 126 19.71 -26.19 -29.86
N GLU A 127 19.00 -25.06 -30.01
CA GLU A 127 17.62 -24.99 -30.54
C GLU A 127 16.62 -25.98 -29.89
N GLY A 128 16.75 -26.24 -28.59
CA GLY A 128 15.88 -27.17 -27.85
C GLY A 128 16.19 -28.65 -28.08
N GLN A 129 17.30 -28.99 -28.77
CA GLN A 129 17.79 -30.36 -28.93
C GLN A 129 19.15 -30.55 -28.26
N ILE A 130 19.46 -31.79 -27.86
CA ILE A 130 20.77 -32.14 -27.30
C ILE A 130 21.75 -32.34 -28.46
N LYS A 131 22.71 -31.43 -28.57
CA LYS A 131 23.74 -31.45 -29.63
C LYS A 131 24.90 -32.38 -29.28
N ALA A 132 25.32 -32.36 -28.02
CA ALA A 132 26.39 -33.20 -27.51
C ALA A 132 26.19 -33.47 -26.02
N GLN A 133 26.58 -34.66 -25.57
CA GLN A 133 26.58 -35.00 -24.15
C GLN A 133 27.69 -36.01 -23.84
N GLY A 134 28.25 -35.97 -22.64
CA GLY A 134 29.30 -36.89 -22.23
C GLY A 134 30.13 -36.36 -21.06
N THR A 135 31.17 -37.10 -20.71
CA THR A 135 32.17 -36.61 -19.74
C THR A 135 33.02 -35.49 -20.37
N PRO A 136 33.58 -34.56 -19.55
CA PRO A 136 34.45 -33.50 -20.08
C PRO A 136 35.64 -34.02 -20.90
N GLN A 137 36.17 -35.20 -20.58
CA GLN A 137 37.28 -35.80 -21.32
C GLN A 137 36.84 -36.27 -22.71
N GLN A 138 35.71 -36.99 -22.80
CA GLN A 138 35.15 -37.46 -24.07
C GLN A 138 34.78 -36.31 -25.02
N LEU A 139 34.25 -35.21 -24.47
CA LEU A 139 33.84 -34.03 -25.25
C LEU A 139 35.04 -33.18 -25.71
N ARG A 140 36.17 -33.23 -24.99
CA ARG A 140 37.43 -32.61 -25.45
C ARG A 140 38.05 -33.40 -26.60
N GLU A 141 38.03 -34.73 -26.53
CA GLU A 141 38.57 -35.61 -27.56
C GLU A 141 37.76 -35.60 -28.87
N SER A 142 36.45 -35.39 -28.79
CA SER A 142 35.57 -35.35 -29.95
C SER A 142 35.61 -34.02 -30.73
N GLY A 143 36.33 -33.00 -30.23
CA GLY A 143 36.49 -31.69 -30.88
C GLY A 143 35.22 -30.84 -30.98
N ALA A 144 34.05 -31.37 -30.61
CA ALA A 144 32.74 -30.73 -30.76
C ALA A 144 32.52 -29.57 -29.76
N PHE A 145 33.27 -29.53 -28.66
CA PHE A 145 33.04 -28.63 -27.53
C PHE A 145 33.92 -27.38 -27.52
N LEU A 146 35.16 -27.47 -28.03
CA LEU A 146 36.20 -26.44 -27.82
C LEU A 146 36.26 -25.34 -28.90
N GLN A 147 35.69 -25.57 -30.09
CA GLN A 147 35.87 -24.65 -31.23
C GLN A 147 35.12 -23.30 -31.09
N LYS A 148 34.22 -23.18 -30.11
CA LYS A 148 33.45 -21.95 -29.81
C LYS A 148 33.91 -21.24 -28.52
N LEU A 149 34.71 -21.88 -27.68
CA LEU A 149 35.18 -21.32 -26.40
C LEU A 149 36.39 -20.41 -26.59
N GLU A 150 37.27 -20.71 -27.54
CA GLU A 150 38.43 -19.87 -27.87
C GLU A 150 38.05 -18.52 -28.52
N SER A 151 36.89 -18.44 -29.18
CA SER A 151 36.41 -17.18 -29.79
C SER A 151 35.77 -16.22 -28.78
N ASP A 152 35.17 -16.74 -27.71
CA ASP A 152 34.46 -15.92 -26.72
C ASP A 152 35.41 -15.40 -25.62
N ALA A 153 36.46 -16.16 -25.27
CA ALA A 153 37.49 -15.74 -24.31
C ALA A 153 38.23 -14.45 -24.73
N HIS A 154 38.33 -14.16 -26.03
CA HIS A 154 38.96 -12.94 -26.53
C HIS A 154 38.07 -11.69 -26.38
N ASN A 155 36.73 -11.84 -26.38
CA ASN A 155 35.81 -10.71 -26.23
C ASN A 155 35.62 -10.27 -24.77
N TYR A 156 35.74 -11.19 -23.79
CA TYR A 156 35.61 -10.85 -22.37
C TYR A 156 36.84 -10.14 -21.79
N ALA A 157 38.05 -10.47 -22.28
CA ALA A 157 39.29 -9.87 -21.79
C ALA A 157 39.45 -8.37 -22.12
N GLU A 158 38.77 -7.87 -23.17
CA GLU A 158 38.87 -6.47 -23.61
C GLU A 158 37.91 -5.53 -22.85
N GLN A 159 36.90 -6.09 -22.14
CA GLN A 159 35.89 -5.30 -21.41
C GLN A 159 36.24 -5.08 -19.92
N GLU A 160 37.05 -5.94 -19.29
CA GLU A 160 37.50 -5.76 -17.90
C GLU A 160 38.65 -4.74 -17.74
N ALA A 161 39.31 -4.33 -18.83
CA ALA A 161 40.47 -3.43 -18.77
C ALA A 161 40.12 -1.94 -18.56
N ILE A 162 38.84 -1.56 -18.52
CA ILE A 162 38.40 -0.15 -18.48
C ILE A 162 37.97 0.34 -17.07
N ASP A 163 37.66 -0.55 -16.11
CA ASP A 163 36.96 -0.12 -14.87
C ASP A 163 37.75 -0.23 -13.54
N SER A 164 39.08 -0.46 -13.58
CA SER A 164 39.90 -0.54 -12.35
C SER A 164 40.78 0.70 -12.13
N SER A 165 40.16 1.82 -11.76
CA SER A 165 40.87 2.91 -11.06
C SER A 165 40.01 3.54 -9.97
N GLY A 166 40.04 2.92 -8.78
CA GLY A 166 39.43 3.43 -7.56
C GLY A 166 40.20 2.97 -6.32
N THR A 167 41.16 3.79 -5.90
CA THR A 167 42.03 3.57 -4.74
C THR A 167 41.24 3.53 -3.43
N ALA A 168 41.34 2.45 -2.66
CA ALA A 168 40.80 2.36 -1.29
C ALA A 168 41.93 2.35 -0.26
N THR A 169 41.96 3.40 0.57
CA THR A 169 42.92 3.61 1.66
C THR A 169 42.45 2.86 2.91
N ASN A 170 43.29 1.97 3.42
CA ASN A 170 43.06 1.25 4.68
C ASN A 170 43.11 2.19 5.89
N THR A 171 42.00 2.31 6.63
CA THR A 171 42.03 2.77 8.02
C THR A 171 41.20 1.81 8.88
N LYS A 172 41.87 1.09 9.78
CA LYS A 172 41.23 0.26 10.82
C LYS A 172 40.47 1.16 11.79
N VAL A 173 39.19 0.90 11.99
CA VAL A 173 38.41 1.39 13.12
C VAL A 173 37.68 0.20 13.74
N GLU A 174 38.12 -0.22 14.92
CA GLU A 174 37.30 -1.02 15.83
C GLU A 174 36.09 -0.20 16.27
N LYS A 175 34.88 -0.75 16.19
CA LYS A 175 33.77 -0.31 17.05
C LYS A 175 32.61 -1.32 17.16
N GLU A 176 32.32 -1.57 18.44
CA GLU A 176 31.13 -2.10 19.11
C GLU A 176 29.84 -2.27 18.29
N LYS A 177 29.21 -3.44 18.49
CA LYS A 177 27.83 -3.80 18.10
C LYS A 177 26.84 -2.67 18.48
N LYS A 178 26.39 -1.92 17.47
CA LYS A 178 25.21 -1.07 17.58
C LYS A 178 23.98 -1.84 17.10
N SER A 179 22.87 -1.65 17.81
CA SER A 179 21.58 -2.28 17.55
C SER A 179 21.14 -2.13 16.09
N THR A 180 20.76 -3.26 15.49
CA THR A 180 20.21 -3.48 14.15
C THR A 180 19.23 -2.38 13.74
N LYS A 181 19.63 -1.51 12.79
CA LYS A 181 18.74 -0.49 12.21
C LYS A 181 17.88 -1.16 11.14
N LYS A 182 16.58 -1.28 11.40
CA LYS A 182 15.58 -1.67 10.39
C LYS A 182 15.66 -0.77 9.16
N LEU A 183 15.81 -1.37 7.97
CA LEU A 183 15.90 -0.67 6.69
C LEU A 183 14.54 -0.18 6.21
N VAL A 184 13.49 -0.96 6.47
CA VAL A 184 12.11 -0.55 6.27
C VAL A 184 11.63 0.14 7.54
N GLU A 185 11.39 1.45 7.46
CA GLU A 185 10.75 2.16 8.56
C GLU A 185 9.28 1.72 8.66
N ASP A 186 8.93 1.19 9.84
CA ASP A 186 7.55 0.98 10.25
C ASP A 186 6.80 2.32 10.14
N GLU A 187 5.62 2.31 9.52
CA GLU A 187 4.88 3.53 9.20
C GLU A 187 4.61 4.38 10.45
N ALA A 188 5.23 5.57 10.52
CA ALA A 188 5.04 6.50 11.62
C ALA A 188 3.58 7.01 11.62
N ARG A 189 2.82 6.54 12.61
CA ARG A 189 1.38 6.81 12.71
C ARG A 189 1.12 7.95 13.68
N SER A 190 0.46 9.02 13.23
CA SER A 190 0.01 10.09 14.12
C SER A 190 -1.08 9.57 15.07
N ILE A 191 -0.83 9.67 16.38
CA ILE A 191 -1.79 9.29 17.43
C ILE A 191 -2.57 10.55 17.81
N GLY A 192 -3.87 10.61 17.50
CA GLY A 192 -4.68 11.78 17.87
C GLY A 192 -5.94 11.98 17.03
N SER A 193 -6.61 13.11 17.22
CA SER A 193 -7.64 13.61 16.31
C SER A 193 -7.02 14.12 15.02
N VAL A 194 -7.77 14.06 13.92
CA VAL A 194 -7.36 14.67 12.65
C VAL A 194 -7.22 16.19 12.85
N THR A 195 -6.10 16.76 12.44
CA THR A 195 -5.87 18.21 12.58
C THR A 195 -6.76 18.98 11.60
N VAL A 196 -7.19 20.19 11.99
CA VAL A 196 -7.99 21.08 11.13
C VAL A 196 -7.28 21.39 9.81
N GLU A 197 -5.94 21.31 9.80
CA GLU A 197 -5.11 21.45 8.61
C GLU A 197 -5.40 20.41 7.52
N VAL A 198 -5.74 19.17 7.88
CA VAL A 198 -6.10 18.12 6.92
C VAL A 198 -7.42 18.47 6.23
N TYR A 199 -8.42 18.91 6.99
CA TYR A 199 -9.70 19.39 6.44
C TYR A 199 -9.48 20.58 5.52
N ARG A 200 -8.64 21.54 5.94
CA ARG A 200 -8.30 22.71 5.13
C ARG A 200 -7.63 22.31 3.81
N THR A 201 -6.72 21.33 3.86
CA THR A 201 -6.04 20.80 2.66
C THR A 201 -7.05 20.21 1.67
N TYR A 202 -7.99 19.38 2.15
CA TYR A 202 -9.04 18.79 1.31
C TYR A 202 -9.95 19.85 0.68
N ILE A 203 -10.47 20.78 1.48
CA ILE A 203 -11.36 21.85 1.00
C ILE A 203 -10.62 22.78 0.02
N SER A 204 -9.34 23.07 0.27
CA SER A 204 -8.54 23.89 -0.64
C SER A 204 -8.28 23.21 -1.99
N ALA A 205 -8.17 21.87 -2.00
CA ALA A 205 -8.03 21.09 -3.22
C ALA A 205 -9.32 21.11 -4.05
N GLY A 206 -10.49 21.04 -3.40
CA GLY A 206 -11.81 21.08 -4.05
C GLY A 206 -12.29 22.47 -4.50
N SER A 207 -11.61 23.55 -4.11
CA SER A 207 -12.02 24.97 -4.22
C SER A 207 -12.97 25.44 -3.12
N TYR A 208 -12.54 26.50 -2.41
CA TYR A 208 -13.34 27.19 -1.40
C TYR A 208 -14.68 27.72 -1.95
N TRP A 209 -14.72 28.13 -3.22
CA TRP A 209 -15.94 28.64 -3.84
C TRP A 209 -16.99 27.55 -4.04
N LEU A 210 -16.60 26.38 -4.55
CA LEU A 210 -17.50 25.25 -4.75
C LEU A 210 -18.01 24.72 -3.40
N PHE A 211 -17.12 24.66 -2.40
CA PHE A 211 -17.51 24.31 -1.05
C PHE A 211 -18.48 25.33 -0.43
N GLY A 212 -18.26 26.63 -0.64
CA GLY A 212 -19.19 27.68 -0.20
C GLY A 212 -20.58 27.55 -0.84
N LEU A 213 -20.63 27.27 -2.16
CA LEU A 213 -21.88 27.01 -2.87
C LEU A 213 -22.58 25.74 -2.35
N LEU A 214 -21.83 24.67 -2.08
CA LEU A 214 -22.36 23.44 -1.49
C LEU A 214 -23.04 23.74 -0.14
N VAL A 215 -22.32 24.40 0.78
CA VAL A 215 -22.86 24.77 2.10
C VAL A 215 -24.10 25.66 1.97
N LEU A 216 -24.10 26.61 1.02
CA LEU A 216 -25.24 27.46 0.74
C LEU A 216 -26.46 26.65 0.29
N PHE A 217 -26.31 25.74 -0.67
CA PHE A 217 -27.41 24.89 -1.13
C PHE A 217 -27.93 23.95 -0.05
N LEU A 218 -27.04 23.38 0.78
CA LEU A 218 -27.44 22.56 1.93
C LEU A 218 -28.26 23.37 2.93
N ALA A 219 -27.82 24.58 3.27
CA ALA A 219 -28.53 25.47 4.18
C ALA A 219 -29.90 25.91 3.62
N LEU A 220 -29.95 26.28 2.33
CA LEU A 220 -31.19 26.60 1.63
C LEU A 220 -32.16 25.41 1.62
N GLY A 221 -31.67 24.22 1.28
CA GLY A 221 -32.48 23.00 1.27
C GLY A 221 -33.09 22.70 2.64
N GLN A 222 -32.30 22.78 3.71
CA GLN A 222 -32.80 22.59 5.08
C GLN A 222 -33.80 23.67 5.50
N THR A 223 -33.60 24.93 5.07
CA THR A 223 -34.52 26.04 5.35
C THR A 223 -35.87 25.83 4.65
N VAL A 224 -35.88 25.42 3.38
CA VAL A 224 -37.13 25.14 2.65
C VAL A 224 -37.85 23.92 3.22
N GLN A 225 -37.13 22.89 3.68
CA GLN A 225 -37.74 21.77 4.42
C GLN A 225 -38.38 22.22 5.74
N LEU A 226 -37.76 23.16 6.46
CA LEU A 226 -38.38 23.77 7.65
C LEU A 226 -39.64 24.56 7.27
N LEU A 227 -39.59 25.35 6.19
CA LEU A 227 -40.74 26.08 5.66
C LEU A 227 -41.90 25.13 5.30
N GLN A 228 -41.60 23.98 4.70
CA GLN A 228 -42.60 22.94 4.40
C GLN A 228 -43.30 22.43 5.68
N LYS A 229 -42.54 22.19 6.76
CA LYS A 229 -43.13 21.77 8.05
C LYS A 229 -44.07 22.84 8.62
N PHE A 230 -43.67 24.11 8.57
CA PHE A 230 -44.52 25.22 8.98
C PHE A 230 -45.76 25.36 8.09
N TRP A 231 -45.62 25.14 6.79
CA TRP A 231 -46.75 25.15 5.85
C TRP A 231 -47.76 24.05 6.17
N ILE A 232 -47.31 22.81 6.41
CA ILE A 232 -48.19 21.70 6.81
C ILE A 232 -48.89 22.02 8.14
N LYS A 233 -48.18 22.60 9.11
CA LYS A 233 -48.78 23.05 10.37
C LYS A 233 -49.88 24.08 10.13
N TYR A 234 -49.61 25.11 9.32
CA TYR A 234 -50.57 26.14 8.96
C TYR A 234 -51.80 25.54 8.27
N TRP A 235 -51.59 24.71 7.24
CA TRP A 235 -52.65 24.03 6.51
C TRP A 235 -53.53 23.17 7.44
N GLY A 236 -52.92 22.45 8.38
CA GLY A 236 -53.62 21.66 9.39
C GLY A 236 -54.47 22.51 10.34
N GLU A 237 -53.93 23.64 10.83
CA GLU A 237 -54.64 24.57 11.71
C GLU A 237 -55.83 25.25 10.99
N SER A 238 -55.72 25.50 9.68
CA SER A 238 -56.80 26.08 8.86
C SER A 238 -58.07 25.20 8.78
N TYR A 239 -58.00 23.90 9.07
CA TYR A 239 -59.20 23.05 9.16
C TYR A 239 -60.02 23.32 10.43
N ASN A 240 -59.38 23.82 11.49
CA ASN A 240 -59.99 24.01 12.80
C ASN A 240 -60.33 25.48 13.04
N ASN A 241 -61.55 25.90 12.68
CA ASN A 241 -62.08 27.26 12.91
C ASN A 241 -62.05 27.75 14.38
N ARG A 242 -61.73 26.89 15.35
CA ARG A 242 -61.67 27.22 16.79
C ARG A 242 -60.26 27.59 17.29
N VAL A 243 -59.21 27.30 16.53
CA VAL A 243 -57.83 27.57 16.98
C VAL A 243 -57.45 28.99 16.55
N LYS A 244 -57.22 29.87 17.53
CA LYS A 244 -56.60 31.17 17.26
C LYS A 244 -55.19 30.89 16.73
N PHE A 245 -54.95 31.14 15.44
CA PHE A 245 -53.62 31.04 14.84
C PHE A 245 -52.58 31.70 15.75
N SER A 246 -51.41 31.06 15.88
CA SER A 246 -50.26 31.72 16.50
C SER A 246 -49.97 33.04 15.74
N ALA A 247 -49.65 34.12 16.44
CA ALA A 247 -49.39 35.42 15.82
C ALA A 247 -48.30 35.35 14.73
N PHE A 248 -47.39 34.39 14.84
CA PHE A 248 -46.32 34.12 13.88
C PHE A 248 -46.84 33.58 12.54
N SER A 249 -47.67 32.54 12.55
CA SER A 249 -48.19 31.91 11.32
C SER A 249 -49.14 32.83 10.55
N ARG A 250 -49.88 33.68 11.27
CA ARG A 250 -50.82 34.63 10.66
C ARG A 250 -50.13 35.74 9.86
N ASN A 251 -48.91 36.16 10.21
CA ASN A 251 -48.25 37.24 9.48
C ASN A 251 -47.48 36.77 8.23
N TRP A 252 -47.09 35.50 8.18
CA TRP A 252 -46.23 34.97 7.10
C TRP A 252 -47.00 34.22 6.01
N PHE A 253 -48.20 33.70 6.32
CA PHE A 253 -48.97 32.82 5.43
C PHE A 253 -50.41 33.29 5.17
N ASP A 254 -50.75 34.54 5.50
CA ASP A 254 -52.08 35.10 5.27
C ASP A 254 -52.27 35.52 3.80
N PHE A 255 -52.54 34.54 2.96
CA PHE A 255 -52.85 34.71 1.54
C PHE A 255 -54.36 34.93 1.28
N GLY A 256 -55.18 35.07 2.32
CA GLY A 256 -56.63 35.23 2.18
C GLY A 256 -57.36 34.02 1.57
N PHE A 257 -56.82 32.81 1.74
CA PHE A 257 -57.41 31.59 1.19
C PHE A 257 -58.72 31.20 1.89
N PRO A 258 -59.69 30.63 1.14
CA PRO A 258 -60.91 30.08 1.76
C PRO A 258 -60.55 28.91 2.70
N PRO A 259 -61.44 28.53 3.63
CA PRO A 259 -61.21 27.36 4.49
C PRO A 259 -60.92 26.11 3.64
N PRO A 260 -59.90 25.30 4.01
CA PRO A 260 -59.54 24.08 3.28
C PRO A 260 -60.69 23.05 3.16
N SER A 261 -61.68 23.13 4.06
CA SER A 261 -62.90 22.32 4.02
C SER A 261 -63.80 22.62 2.82
N HIS A 262 -63.73 23.82 2.26
CA HIS A 262 -64.50 24.23 1.08
C HIS A 262 -63.66 24.11 -0.21
N ASN A 263 -62.38 24.52 -0.18
CA ASN A 263 -61.49 24.36 -1.32
C ASN A 263 -60.04 24.13 -0.86
N VAL A 264 -59.54 22.91 -1.03
CA VAL A 264 -58.17 22.50 -0.65
C VAL A 264 -57.12 22.81 -1.72
N VAL A 265 -57.54 23.12 -2.95
CA VAL A 265 -56.64 23.27 -4.11
C VAL A 265 -55.55 24.34 -3.89
N PRO A 266 -55.82 25.53 -3.32
CA PRO A 266 -54.79 26.53 -3.05
C PRO A 266 -53.73 26.08 -2.04
N TYR A 267 -54.12 25.26 -1.06
CA TYR A 267 -53.17 24.74 -0.06
C TYR A 267 -52.26 23.67 -0.67
N LEU A 268 -52.84 22.82 -1.51
CA LEU A 268 -52.13 21.80 -2.26
C LEU A 268 -51.18 22.41 -3.29
N SER A 269 -51.57 23.48 -3.99
CA SER A 269 -50.71 24.12 -4.99
C SER A 269 -49.46 24.74 -4.38
N VAL A 270 -49.58 25.43 -3.23
CA VAL A 270 -48.41 25.95 -2.50
C VAL A 270 -47.53 24.82 -1.99
N TYR A 271 -48.12 23.73 -1.47
CA TYR A 271 -47.36 22.56 -1.07
C TYR A 271 -46.57 21.94 -2.25
N LEU A 272 -47.20 21.84 -3.42
CA LEU A 272 -46.54 21.37 -4.64
C LEU A 272 -45.38 22.29 -5.05
N ILE A 273 -45.56 23.62 -4.98
CA ILE A 273 -44.50 24.59 -5.28
C ILE A 273 -43.31 24.44 -4.31
N ILE A 274 -43.58 24.28 -3.01
CA ILE A 274 -42.54 24.03 -2.01
C ILE A 274 -41.80 22.72 -2.34
N GLN A 275 -42.54 21.65 -2.66
CA GLN A 275 -41.96 20.36 -2.96
C GLN A 275 -41.11 20.39 -4.24
N THR A 276 -41.57 21.05 -5.31
CA THR A 276 -40.78 21.21 -6.53
C THR A 276 -39.54 22.07 -6.28
N THR A 277 -39.62 23.08 -5.42
CA THR A 277 -38.48 23.89 -5.01
C THR A 277 -37.44 23.06 -4.25
N ILE A 278 -37.86 22.19 -3.32
CA ILE A 278 -36.97 21.27 -2.61
C ILE A 278 -36.25 20.35 -3.59
N SER A 279 -37.00 19.73 -4.51
CA SER A 279 -36.43 18.84 -5.53
C SER A 279 -35.44 19.59 -6.44
N LEU A 280 -35.77 20.83 -6.84
CA LEU A 280 -34.90 21.65 -7.67
C LEU A 280 -33.60 22.01 -6.94
N ILE A 281 -33.67 22.45 -5.68
CA ILE A 281 -32.50 22.74 -4.84
C ILE A 281 -31.63 21.48 -4.70
N SER A 282 -32.26 20.32 -4.47
CA SER A 282 -31.55 19.04 -4.34
C SER A 282 -30.85 18.62 -5.63
N VAL A 283 -31.39 18.95 -6.81
CA VAL A 283 -30.73 18.66 -8.10
C VAL A 283 -29.60 19.66 -8.34
N LEU A 284 -29.84 20.95 -8.08
CA LEU A 284 -28.84 22.00 -8.27
C LEU A 284 -27.64 21.83 -7.32
N SER A 285 -27.85 21.29 -6.11
CA SER A 285 -26.78 21.02 -5.15
C SER A 285 -25.81 19.92 -5.62
N GLN A 286 -26.23 19.02 -6.53
CA GLN A 286 -25.36 17.96 -7.05
C GLN A 286 -24.18 18.52 -7.87
N ALA A 287 -24.35 19.67 -8.52
CA ALA A 287 -23.28 20.26 -9.32
C ALA A 287 -22.07 20.68 -8.45
N PRO A 288 -22.17 21.58 -7.46
CA PRO A 288 -21.01 21.92 -6.64
C PRO A 288 -20.46 20.72 -5.87
N ASP A 289 -21.31 19.75 -5.49
CA ASP A 289 -20.88 18.49 -4.84
C ASP A 289 -19.94 17.65 -5.72
N ILE A 290 -20.40 17.28 -6.91
CA ILE A 290 -19.63 16.45 -7.86
C ILE A 290 -18.38 17.19 -8.33
N TRP A 291 -18.49 18.49 -8.64
CA TRP A 291 -17.35 19.25 -9.14
C TRP A 291 -16.29 19.49 -8.06
N ALA A 292 -16.69 19.68 -6.79
CA ALA A 292 -15.74 19.82 -5.69
C ALA A 292 -14.97 18.51 -5.45
N THR A 293 -15.64 17.36 -5.45
CA THR A 293 -14.96 16.07 -5.21
C THR A 293 -14.02 15.71 -6.35
N LEU A 294 -14.45 15.84 -7.61
CA LEU A 294 -13.60 15.55 -8.78
C LEU A 294 -12.36 16.44 -8.80
N ARG A 295 -12.50 17.72 -8.43
CA ARG A 295 -11.38 18.65 -8.36
C ARG A 295 -10.44 18.31 -7.20
N ALA A 296 -10.99 17.99 -6.02
CA ALA A 296 -10.20 17.60 -4.86
C ALA A 296 -9.38 16.34 -5.12
N SER A 297 -10.04 15.30 -5.65
CA SER A 297 -9.42 14.04 -6.06
C SER A 297 -8.25 14.28 -7.02
N ARG A 298 -8.51 14.95 -8.15
CA ARG A 298 -7.49 15.20 -9.18
C ARG A 298 -6.32 16.02 -8.64
N ALA A 299 -6.60 17.07 -7.87
CA ALA A 299 -5.56 17.93 -7.31
C ALA A 299 -4.69 17.21 -6.27
N LEU A 300 -5.27 16.34 -5.44
CA LEU A 300 -4.52 15.54 -4.47
C LEU A 300 -3.70 14.44 -5.16
N TYR A 301 -4.30 13.74 -6.15
CA TYR A 301 -3.62 12.74 -6.95
C TYR A 301 -2.41 13.33 -7.68
N GLU A 302 -2.58 14.46 -8.38
CA GLU A 302 -1.52 15.11 -9.14
C GLU A 302 -0.38 15.60 -8.23
N LYS A 303 -0.70 16.17 -7.06
CA LYS A 303 0.30 16.54 -6.05
C LYS A 303 1.06 15.34 -5.54
N MET A 304 0.37 14.24 -5.24
CA MET A 304 0.99 13.01 -4.76
C MET A 304 1.91 12.41 -5.83
N LEU A 305 1.43 12.32 -7.08
CA LEU A 305 2.21 11.83 -8.22
C LEU A 305 3.47 12.67 -8.42
N HIS A 306 3.34 13.99 -8.46
CA HIS A 306 4.49 14.89 -8.59
C HIS A 306 5.49 14.75 -7.43
N SER A 307 5.00 14.59 -6.20
CA SER A 307 5.87 14.43 -5.03
C SER A 307 6.62 13.10 -5.06
N VAL A 308 5.95 11.99 -5.38
CA VAL A 308 6.57 10.67 -5.44
C VAL A 308 7.59 10.61 -6.58
N MET A 309 7.24 11.07 -7.78
CA MET A 309 8.14 11.05 -8.94
C MET A 309 9.41 11.90 -8.77
N ARG A 310 9.39 12.90 -7.87
CA ARG A 310 10.54 13.77 -7.58
C ARG A 310 11.27 13.39 -6.28
N SER A 311 10.84 12.30 -5.63
CA SER A 311 11.49 11.82 -4.41
C SER A 311 12.85 11.18 -4.74
N PRO A 312 13.86 11.32 -3.86
CA PRO A 312 15.18 10.73 -4.09
C PRO A 312 15.12 9.20 -4.05
N SER A 313 16.07 8.50 -4.68
CA SER A 313 16.11 7.01 -4.72
C SER A 313 15.99 6.37 -3.33
N ARG A 314 16.61 6.98 -2.30
CA ARG A 314 16.52 6.56 -0.91
C ARG A 314 15.08 6.44 -0.37
N PHE A 315 14.14 7.23 -0.89
CA PHE A 315 12.72 7.10 -0.53
C PHE A 315 12.15 5.76 -1.00
N PHE A 316 12.48 5.34 -2.22
CA PHE A 316 12.03 4.09 -2.81
C PHE A 316 12.70 2.87 -2.19
N ASP A 317 13.96 3.01 -1.75
CA ASP A 317 14.67 1.91 -1.07
C ASP A 317 14.10 1.64 0.34
N LYS A 318 13.61 2.70 1.01
CA LYS A 318 13.00 2.62 2.35
C LYS A 318 11.51 2.30 2.33
N THR A 319 10.81 2.62 1.24
CA THR A 319 9.35 2.57 1.16
C THR A 319 8.94 1.40 0.26
N PRO A 320 8.30 0.35 0.82
CA PRO A 320 7.85 -0.79 0.03
C PRO A 320 6.95 -0.38 -1.13
N SER A 321 7.09 -1.08 -2.27
CA SER A 321 6.34 -0.80 -3.48
C SER A 321 4.83 -0.97 -3.24
N GLY A 322 4.44 -1.97 -2.45
CA GLY A 322 3.06 -2.18 -2.02
C GLY A 322 2.47 -0.98 -1.26
N ARG A 323 3.27 -0.25 -0.46
CA ARG A 323 2.79 0.92 0.28
C ARG A 323 2.46 2.08 -0.66
N ILE A 324 3.33 2.34 -1.64
CA ILE A 324 3.10 3.37 -2.66
C ILE A 324 1.84 3.01 -3.47
N LEU A 325 1.74 1.75 -3.91
CA LEU A 325 0.57 1.27 -4.66
C LEU A 325 -0.72 1.40 -3.84
N ASN A 326 -0.70 1.06 -2.55
CA ASN A 326 -1.86 1.19 -1.67
C ASN A 326 -2.35 2.64 -1.55
N ARG A 327 -1.41 3.60 -1.52
CA ARG A 327 -1.71 5.03 -1.48
C ARG A 327 -2.35 5.52 -2.78
N PHE A 328 -1.87 5.07 -3.93
CA PHE A 328 -2.47 5.40 -5.23
C PHE A 328 -3.79 4.68 -5.52
N SER A 329 -4.07 3.57 -4.85
CA SER A 329 -5.29 2.78 -5.05
C SER A 329 -6.32 3.02 -3.94
N GLN A 330 -6.15 2.39 -2.77
CA GLN A 330 -7.14 2.41 -1.68
C GLN A 330 -7.37 3.79 -1.07
N ASP A 331 -6.31 4.57 -0.87
CA ASP A 331 -6.48 5.89 -0.23
C ASP A 331 -7.09 6.91 -1.20
N ILE A 332 -6.70 6.87 -2.48
CA ILE A 332 -7.34 7.67 -3.52
C ILE A 332 -8.80 7.24 -3.72
N ASP A 333 -9.11 5.95 -3.74
CA ASP A 333 -10.50 5.46 -3.78
C ASP A 333 -11.34 5.99 -2.61
N THR A 334 -10.74 6.05 -1.41
CA THR A 334 -11.40 6.64 -0.23
C THR A 334 -11.66 8.15 -0.41
N ILE A 335 -10.75 8.88 -1.04
CA ILE A 335 -10.92 10.30 -1.37
C ILE A 335 -12.02 10.48 -2.43
N ASP A 336 -12.04 9.63 -3.45
CA ASP A 336 -12.94 9.71 -4.60
C ASP A 336 -14.38 9.38 -4.21
N ASN A 337 -14.58 8.29 -3.47
CA ASN A 337 -15.89 7.73 -3.19
C ASN A 337 -16.37 7.95 -1.74
N GLY A 338 -15.46 8.16 -0.80
CA GLY A 338 -15.78 8.16 0.63
C GLY A 338 -15.97 9.56 1.23
N ILE A 339 -14.91 10.37 1.19
CA ILE A 339 -14.80 11.58 2.03
C ILE A 339 -15.93 12.57 1.76
N GLN A 340 -16.26 12.81 0.49
CA GLN A 340 -17.30 13.76 0.11
C GLN A 340 -18.68 13.36 0.66
N ILE A 341 -19.06 12.08 0.51
CA ILE A 341 -20.34 11.55 0.99
C ILE A 341 -20.47 11.74 2.50
N PHE A 342 -19.44 11.35 3.27
CA PHE A 342 -19.46 11.52 4.73
C PHE A 342 -19.49 13.00 5.14
N MET A 343 -18.75 13.87 4.45
CA MET A 343 -18.74 15.30 4.72
C MET A 343 -20.10 15.94 4.50
N VAL A 344 -20.75 15.67 3.36
CA VAL A 344 -22.10 16.18 3.05
C VAL A 344 -23.12 15.68 4.06
N HIS A 345 -23.08 14.39 4.42
CA HIS A 345 -23.96 13.86 5.46
C HIS A 345 -23.71 14.54 6.82
N ALA A 346 -22.46 14.69 7.24
CA ALA A 346 -22.13 15.33 8.51
C ALA A 346 -22.60 16.80 8.56
N LEU A 347 -22.37 17.56 7.49
CA LEU A 347 -22.84 18.96 7.36
C LEU A 347 -24.36 19.04 7.38
N THR A 348 -25.03 18.16 6.64
CA THR A 348 -26.50 18.11 6.59
C THR A 348 -27.08 17.80 7.96
N GLN A 349 -26.54 16.80 8.66
CA GLN A 349 -26.99 16.44 10.01
C GLN A 349 -26.73 17.54 11.03
N ALA A 350 -25.58 18.21 10.96
CA ALA A 350 -25.29 19.35 11.81
C ALA A 350 -26.31 20.49 11.60
N LEU A 351 -26.61 20.83 10.34
CA LEU A 351 -27.64 21.82 10.00
C LEU A 351 -29.03 21.39 10.48
N THR A 352 -29.41 20.12 10.27
CA THR A 352 -30.71 19.59 10.74
C THR A 352 -30.84 19.68 12.26
N ILE A 353 -29.79 19.35 13.03
CA ILE A 353 -29.79 19.48 14.49
C ILE A 353 -29.94 20.93 14.91
N ILE A 354 -29.16 21.84 14.32
CA ILE A 354 -29.21 23.28 14.63
C ILE A 354 -30.63 23.84 14.39
N ILE A 355 -31.22 23.51 13.24
CA ILE A 355 -32.56 23.97 12.87
C ILE A 355 -33.64 23.35 13.75
N ALA A 356 -33.54 22.05 14.05
CA ALA A 356 -34.49 21.37 14.93
C ALA A 356 -34.46 21.96 16.35
N VAL A 357 -33.28 22.09 16.94
CA VAL A 357 -33.11 22.68 18.29
C VAL A 357 -33.58 24.13 18.29
N GLY A 358 -33.20 24.93 17.29
CA GLY A 358 -33.62 26.33 17.17
C GLY A 358 -35.15 26.48 17.08
N THR A 359 -35.81 25.61 16.32
CA THR A 359 -37.27 25.61 16.18
C THR A 359 -37.97 25.25 17.50
N ILE A 360 -37.45 24.25 18.22
CA ILE A 360 -38.03 23.84 19.52
C ILE A 360 -37.81 24.93 20.57
N VAL A 361 -36.63 25.53 20.65
CA VAL A 361 -36.33 26.62 21.58
C VAL A 361 -37.21 27.85 21.29
N TYR A 362 -37.44 28.17 20.01
CA TYR A 362 -38.37 29.22 19.64
C TYR A 362 -39.82 28.92 20.08
N ALA A 363 -40.28 27.67 19.94
CA ALA A 363 -41.62 27.28 20.33
C ALA A 363 -41.80 27.13 21.86
N VAL A 364 -40.77 26.64 22.55
CA VAL A 364 -40.75 26.36 23.99
C VAL A 364 -39.38 26.80 24.56
N PRO A 365 -39.23 28.07 24.98
CA PRO A 365 -37.93 28.62 25.40
C PRO A 365 -37.25 27.86 26.53
N TYR A 366 -38.03 27.30 27.45
CA TYR A 366 -37.51 26.51 28.58
C TYR A 366 -36.93 25.15 28.17
N PHE A 367 -37.11 24.70 26.92
CA PHE A 367 -36.52 23.45 26.42
C PHE A 367 -34.99 23.53 26.26
N ILE A 368 -34.39 24.72 26.35
CA ILE A 368 -32.93 24.90 26.31
C ILE A 368 -32.21 24.07 27.39
N PHE A 369 -32.79 23.96 28.60
CA PHE A 369 -32.20 23.23 29.72
C PHE A 369 -32.07 21.72 29.45
N PRO A 370 -33.15 20.99 29.10
CA PRO A 370 -33.03 19.57 28.74
C PRO A 370 -32.20 19.36 27.46
N ALA A 371 -32.22 20.29 26.50
CA ALA A 371 -31.39 20.19 25.29
C ALA A 371 -29.88 20.19 25.62
N ILE A 372 -29.44 21.06 26.52
CA ILE A 372 -28.05 21.10 27.00
C ILE A 372 -27.67 19.80 27.72
N LEU A 373 -28.56 19.26 28.55
CA LEU A 373 -28.33 17.98 29.24
C LEU A 373 -28.18 16.82 28.25
N ILE A 374 -29.04 16.74 27.24
CA ILE A 374 -28.97 15.72 26.19
C ILE A 374 -27.67 15.86 25.39
N ALA A 375 -27.30 17.08 25.02
CA ALA A 375 -26.05 17.35 24.30
C ALA A 375 -24.82 16.91 25.12
N TYR A 376 -24.79 17.21 26.42
CA TYR A 376 -23.73 16.77 27.33
C TYR A 376 -23.63 15.24 27.40
N LEU A 377 -24.76 14.56 27.62
CA LEU A 377 -24.80 13.09 27.65
C LEU A 377 -24.30 12.48 26.33
N HIS A 378 -24.68 13.07 25.20
CA HIS A 378 -24.27 12.59 23.88
C HIS A 378 -22.75 12.73 23.67
N VAL A 379 -22.15 13.86 24.03
CA VAL A 379 -20.69 14.06 23.95
C VAL A 379 -19.94 13.11 24.88
N TRP A 380 -20.45 12.91 26.09
CA TRP A 380 -19.87 11.97 27.05
C TRP A 380 -19.89 10.52 26.54
N LEU A 381 -21.03 10.06 25.99
CA LEU A 381 -21.17 8.74 25.40
C LEU A 381 -20.34 8.57 24.11
N SER A 382 -20.30 9.58 23.24
CA SER A 382 -19.61 9.46 21.94
C SER A 382 -18.10 9.32 22.10
N GLY A 383 -17.49 9.95 23.11
CA GLY A 383 -16.06 9.83 23.38
C GLY A 383 -15.63 8.37 23.60
N GLY A 384 -16.40 7.62 24.39
CA GLY A 384 -16.16 6.18 24.62
C GLY A 384 -16.33 5.36 23.35
N TYR A 385 -17.43 5.56 22.62
CA TYR A 385 -17.71 4.85 21.36
C TYR A 385 -16.63 5.09 20.30
N VAL A 386 -16.22 6.35 20.08
CA VAL A 386 -15.22 6.72 19.07
C VAL A 386 -13.86 6.10 19.39
N SER A 387 -13.45 6.08 20.66
CA SER A 387 -12.21 5.44 21.08
C SER A 387 -12.20 3.94 20.78
N VAL A 388 -13.28 3.22 21.13
CA VAL A 388 -13.41 1.78 20.87
C VAL A 388 -13.48 1.47 19.38
N SER A 389 -14.33 2.19 18.63
CA SER A 389 -14.49 2.00 17.19
C SER A 389 -13.17 2.22 16.43
N ARG A 390 -12.38 3.24 16.82
CA ARG A 390 -11.07 3.50 16.23
C ARG A 390 -10.06 2.38 16.52
N ASN A 391 -10.04 1.86 17.75
CA ASN A 391 -9.17 0.74 18.10
C ASN A 391 -9.59 -0.56 17.38
N LEU A 392 -10.89 -0.79 17.18
CA LEU A 392 -11.39 -1.96 16.47
C LEU A 392 -11.00 -1.93 14.99
N ARG A 393 -11.26 -0.81 14.29
CA ARG A 393 -10.78 -0.60 12.90
C ARG A 393 -9.25 -0.73 12.78
N ARG A 394 -8.52 -0.35 13.84
CA ARG A 394 -7.06 -0.50 13.90
C ARG A 394 -6.68 -1.98 13.89
N ILE A 395 -7.29 -2.80 14.74
CA ILE A 395 -7.03 -4.25 14.80
C ILE A 395 -7.31 -4.86 13.42
N GLU A 396 -8.49 -4.58 12.84
CA GLU A 396 -8.91 -5.10 11.54
C GLU A 396 -7.90 -4.79 10.42
N SER A 397 -7.46 -3.53 10.32
CA SER A 397 -6.49 -3.10 9.31
C SER A 397 -5.11 -3.76 9.53
N THR A 398 -4.63 -3.85 10.78
CA THR A 398 -3.34 -4.48 11.08
C THR A 398 -3.36 -6.00 10.86
N THR A 399 -4.50 -6.66 11.04
CA THR A 399 -4.63 -8.10 10.79
C THR A 399 -4.75 -8.43 9.30
N ARG A 400 -5.28 -7.50 8.49
CA ARG A 400 -5.52 -7.73 7.07
C ARG A 400 -4.26 -7.55 6.20
N SER A 401 -3.39 -6.60 6.55
CA SER A 401 -2.20 -6.28 5.73
C SER A 401 -1.22 -7.45 5.56
N PRO A 402 -0.87 -8.22 6.62
CA PRO A 402 0.05 -9.36 6.47
C PRO A 402 -0.52 -10.45 5.57
N ILE A 403 -1.84 -10.71 5.64
CA ILE A 403 -2.50 -11.73 4.83
C ILE A 403 -2.37 -11.42 3.32
N VAL A 404 -2.57 -10.15 2.93
CA VAL A 404 -2.44 -9.73 1.53
C VAL A 404 -0.98 -9.76 1.08
N ALA A 405 -0.04 -9.35 1.94
CA ALA A 405 1.39 -9.42 1.65
C ALA A 405 1.85 -10.87 1.43
N SER A 406 1.50 -11.79 2.34
CA SER A 406 1.80 -13.22 2.19
C SER A 406 1.18 -13.82 0.93
N PHE A 407 -0.04 -13.42 0.56
CA PHE A 407 -0.65 -13.88 -0.69
C PHE A 407 0.10 -13.40 -1.94
N SER A 408 0.58 -12.15 -1.94
CA SER A 408 1.40 -11.63 -3.04
C SER A 408 2.78 -12.30 -3.11
N GLU A 409 3.40 -12.58 -1.96
CA GLU A 409 4.67 -13.32 -1.90
C GLU A 409 4.49 -14.76 -2.41
N LEU A 410 3.38 -15.44 -2.05
CA LEU A 410 3.06 -16.77 -2.55
C LEU A 410 2.86 -16.80 -4.08
N LEU A 411 2.14 -15.81 -4.64
CA LEU A 411 1.94 -15.72 -6.09
C LEU A 411 3.26 -15.48 -6.84
N ALA A 412 4.15 -14.65 -6.31
CA ALA A 412 5.46 -14.41 -6.91
C ALA A 412 6.40 -15.62 -6.76
N GLY A 413 6.25 -16.38 -5.67
CA GLY A 413 7.06 -17.55 -5.35
C GLY A 413 6.50 -18.89 -5.86
N ILE A 414 5.39 -18.91 -6.61
CA ILE A 414 4.68 -20.16 -6.94
C ILE A 414 5.57 -21.15 -7.72
N VAL A 415 6.42 -20.64 -8.62
CA VAL A 415 7.38 -21.45 -9.39
C VAL A 415 8.45 -22.05 -8.49
N THR A 416 8.83 -21.35 -7.42
CA THR A 416 9.76 -21.87 -6.41
C THR A 416 9.06 -22.87 -5.50
N GLY A 417 7.86 -22.57 -4.99
CA GLY A 417 7.12 -23.39 -4.04
C GLY A 417 6.67 -24.75 -4.58
N GLU A 418 6.16 -24.81 -5.81
CA GLU A 418 5.74 -26.08 -6.43
C GLU A 418 6.89 -27.06 -6.62
N HIS A 419 8.15 -26.62 -6.69
CA HIS A 419 9.30 -27.54 -6.84
C HIS A 419 9.69 -28.24 -5.52
N TRP A 420 9.28 -27.74 -4.35
CA TRP A 420 9.67 -28.30 -3.05
C TRP A 420 8.76 -29.43 -2.57
N ASP A 421 7.46 -29.40 -2.87
CA ASP A 421 6.52 -30.42 -2.38
C ASP A 421 6.64 -31.77 -3.11
N TYR A 422 7.39 -31.84 -4.22
CA TYR A 422 7.56 -33.05 -5.03
C TYR A 422 8.98 -33.66 -4.99
N CYS A 423 9.89 -33.19 -4.13
CA CYS A 423 11.25 -33.72 -3.96
C CYS A 423 11.54 -34.05 -2.50
#